data_AF-A0A9E0Y9Z5-F1
#
_entry.id   AF-A0A9E0Y9Z5-F1
#
_cell.length_a   1.000
_cell.length_b   1.000
_cell.length_c   1.000
_cell.angle_alpha   90.00
_cell.angle_beta   90.00
_cell.angle_gamma   90.00
#
_symmetry.space_group_name_H-M   'P 1'
#
loop_
_entity.id
_entity.type
_entity.pdbx_description
1 polymer ?
#
loop_
_entity_poly.entity_id
_entity_poly.type
_entity_poly.pdbx_seq_one_letter_code
_entity_poly.pdbx_strand_id
1 'polypeptide(L)'
;MKNKLFSVATLIVTLFAVVSSVFSQAKPTTQITEREKKEARIVAKTFAKQFLKEKDISALLRTFFVENFLEHFEKDEKGFPLASFKPEIVSKISKEDRLRFYIVFINSYYLNSLYISKKTTSELENMNLKDYFPPEVSKIIESNPQIFESISPRDKDEYLVENPDDLKKTLPALEEFVKLMQQYFKKNPIEQNKNYQKNISILNKRNSTFKPWLSICDNSCYGYPTGTRLIMVNIPFLQLLLVKEMNYLKILSATPYF
;
A
#
# COMPACT_ATOMS: atom_id res chain seq x y z
N MET A 1 35.09 24.96 -67.71
CA MET A 1 33.85 24.84 -66.93
C MET A 1 34.20 24.41 -65.52
N LYS A 2 33.77 25.21 -64.54
CA LYS A 2 34.02 25.06 -63.10
C LYS A 2 33.06 24.01 -62.54
N ASN A 3 33.52 23.10 -61.68
CA ASN A 3 32.66 22.43 -60.71
C ASN A 3 33.36 22.40 -59.35
N LYS A 4 32.85 23.27 -58.46
CA LYS A 4 33.12 23.29 -57.03
C LYS A 4 32.20 22.26 -56.38
N LEU A 5 32.76 21.25 -55.73
CA LEU A 5 32.04 20.38 -54.79
C LEU A 5 33.06 19.95 -53.72
N PHE A 6 33.44 20.93 -52.90
CA PHE A 6 34.21 20.73 -51.69
C PHE A 6 33.35 21.18 -50.51
N SER A 7 33.33 20.35 -49.47
CA SER A 7 33.17 20.76 -48.06
C SER A 7 31.76 21.15 -47.58
N VAL A 8 30.92 20.14 -47.26
CA VAL A 8 29.83 20.29 -46.25
C VAL A 8 29.77 19.10 -45.26
N ALA A 9 30.52 18.02 -45.48
CA ALA A 9 30.40 16.80 -44.67
C ALA A 9 31.18 16.79 -43.33
N THR A 10 31.91 17.85 -42.99
CA THR A 10 32.84 17.85 -41.83
C THR A 10 32.51 18.90 -40.76
N LEU A 11 31.22 19.18 -40.53
CA LEU A 11 30.80 20.14 -39.48
C LEU A 11 29.60 19.69 -38.62
N ILE A 12 29.19 18.41 -38.70
CA ILE A 12 28.06 17.88 -37.90
C ILE A 12 28.52 16.86 -36.83
N VAL A 13 29.81 16.48 -36.82
CA VAL A 13 30.35 15.50 -35.85
C VAL A 13 30.84 16.17 -34.55
N THR A 14 31.05 17.49 -34.52
CA THR A 14 31.58 18.21 -33.35
C THR A 14 30.53 18.91 -32.48
N LEU A 15 29.24 18.91 -32.84
CA LEU A 15 28.19 19.52 -32.00
C LEU A 15 27.51 18.54 -31.03
N PHE A 16 27.79 17.24 -31.11
CA PHE A 16 27.23 16.24 -30.18
C PHE A 16 28.15 15.86 -29.00
N ALA A 17 29.36 16.43 -28.93
CA ALA A 17 30.34 16.08 -27.89
C ALA A 17 30.34 17.03 -26.67
N VAL A 18 29.49 18.08 -26.63
CA VAL A 18 29.52 19.12 -25.58
C VAL A 18 28.17 19.26 -24.83
N VAL A 19 27.36 18.19 -24.77
CA VAL A 19 26.18 18.13 -23.88
C VAL A 19 26.33 17.05 -22.81
N SER A 20 27.52 16.45 -22.67
CA SER A 20 27.79 15.39 -21.70
C SER A 20 28.21 15.89 -20.32
N SER A 21 28.33 17.21 -20.12
CA SER A 21 29.13 17.76 -19.03
C SER A 21 28.40 18.73 -18.10
N VAL A 22 27.13 18.51 -17.73
CA VAL A 22 26.56 19.06 -16.47
C VAL A 22 25.39 18.22 -15.92
N PHE A 23 25.48 16.89 -15.90
CA PHE A 23 24.78 16.14 -14.85
C PHE A 23 25.76 15.98 -13.69
N SER A 24 26.01 17.10 -13.00
CA SER A 24 26.58 17.04 -11.66
C SER A 24 25.54 16.29 -10.83
N GLN A 25 25.71 14.97 -10.71
CA GLN A 25 24.94 14.12 -9.82
C GLN A 25 25.27 14.59 -8.40
N ALA A 26 24.57 15.65 -7.97
CA ALA A 26 24.54 16.05 -6.58
C ALA A 26 24.23 14.77 -5.79
N LYS A 27 25.15 14.40 -4.88
CA LYS A 27 24.98 13.19 -4.08
C LYS A 27 23.56 13.21 -3.50
N PRO A 28 22.76 12.16 -3.71
CA PRO A 28 21.39 12.13 -3.23
C PRO A 28 21.40 12.45 -1.73
N THR A 29 20.69 13.50 -1.34
CA THR A 29 20.64 13.96 0.05
C THR A 29 20.12 12.83 0.91
N THR A 30 20.84 12.39 1.93
CA THR A 30 20.42 11.26 2.77
C THR A 30 19.24 11.60 3.69
N GLN A 31 18.79 12.85 3.70
CA GLN A 31 17.68 13.33 4.52
C GLN A 31 16.48 13.70 3.64
N ILE A 32 15.27 13.50 4.19
CA ILE A 32 14.04 14.01 3.59
C ILE A 32 13.98 15.54 3.73
N THR A 33 13.72 16.24 2.63
CA THR A 33 13.61 17.70 2.59
C THR A 33 12.29 18.18 3.22
N GLU A 34 12.23 19.43 3.67
CA GLU A 34 10.98 20.01 4.20
C GLU A 34 9.84 20.04 3.17
N ARG A 35 10.19 20.22 1.90
CA ARG A 35 9.22 20.14 0.80
C ARG A 35 8.64 18.73 0.68
N GLU A 36 9.49 17.71 0.63
CA GLU A 36 9.07 16.30 0.59
C GLU A 36 8.22 15.93 1.82
N LYS A 37 8.62 16.35 3.03
CA LYS A 37 7.82 16.15 4.25
C LYS A 37 6.44 16.77 4.12
N LYS A 38 6.34 17.99 3.60
CA LYS A 38 5.06 18.69 3.42
C LYS A 38 4.18 17.98 2.41
N GLU A 39 4.71 17.65 1.23
CA GLU A 39 3.98 16.95 0.17
C GLU A 39 3.50 15.57 0.63
N ALA A 40 4.38 14.77 1.23
CA ALA A 40 4.04 13.44 1.74
C ALA A 40 2.95 13.49 2.82
N ARG A 41 3.01 14.47 3.72
CA ARG A 41 1.97 14.69 4.73
C ARG A 41 0.62 15.06 4.10
N ILE A 42 0.61 15.87 3.04
CA ILE A 42 -0.62 16.23 2.33
C ILE A 42 -1.23 15.00 1.66
N VAL A 43 -0.43 14.20 0.96
CA VAL A 43 -0.88 12.94 0.33
C VAL A 43 -1.45 12.00 1.39
N ALA A 44 -0.70 11.73 2.45
CA ALA A 44 -1.11 10.82 3.52
C ALA A 44 -2.40 11.25 4.23
N LYS A 45 -2.53 12.55 4.57
CA LYS A 45 -3.76 13.08 5.20
C LYS A 45 -4.96 13.03 4.27
N THR A 46 -4.75 13.34 2.99
CA THR A 46 -5.83 13.33 1.99
C THR A 46 -6.30 11.91 1.74
N PHE A 47 -5.36 10.97 1.55
CA PHE A 47 -5.65 9.55 1.42
C PHE A 47 -6.38 9.01 2.65
N ALA A 48 -5.86 9.23 3.87
CA ALA A 48 -6.48 8.74 5.10
C ALA A 48 -7.91 9.27 5.30
N LYS A 49 -8.15 10.55 4.96
CA LYS A 49 -9.49 11.15 5.02
C LYS A 49 -10.44 10.49 4.02
N GLN A 50 -10.00 10.29 2.77
CA GLN A 50 -10.84 9.66 1.76
C GLN A 50 -11.06 8.17 2.07
N PHE A 51 -10.06 7.46 2.58
CA PHE A 51 -10.18 6.05 2.92
C PHE A 51 -11.12 5.83 4.11
N LEU A 52 -11.09 6.70 5.11
CA LEU A 52 -12.09 6.68 6.19
C LEU A 52 -13.50 6.93 5.66
N LYS A 53 -13.66 7.81 4.67
CA LYS A 53 -14.96 8.13 4.07
C LYS A 53 -15.50 6.96 3.25
N GLU A 54 -14.72 6.50 2.27
CA GLU A 54 -15.14 5.48 1.31
C GLU A 54 -15.13 4.07 1.92
N LYS A 55 -14.23 3.81 2.89
CA LYS A 55 -14.02 2.48 3.51
C LYS A 55 -13.79 1.39 2.46
N ASP A 56 -13.21 1.80 1.33
CA ASP A 56 -12.87 0.98 0.18
C ASP A 56 -11.64 1.56 -0.52
N ILE A 57 -10.55 0.80 -0.57
CA ILE A 57 -9.32 1.22 -1.23
C ILE A 57 -9.47 1.25 -2.75
N SER A 58 -10.39 0.46 -3.33
CA SER A 58 -10.58 0.37 -4.79
C SER A 58 -10.90 1.74 -5.40
N ALA A 59 -11.70 2.55 -4.69
CA ALA A 59 -12.08 3.91 -5.06
C ALA A 59 -10.89 4.89 -5.06
N LEU A 60 -9.78 4.55 -4.41
CA LEU A 60 -8.62 5.42 -4.22
C LEU A 60 -7.44 5.05 -5.11
N LEU A 61 -7.42 3.83 -5.67
CA LEU A 61 -6.29 3.32 -6.45
C LEU A 61 -5.92 4.26 -7.60
N ARG A 62 -6.88 4.61 -8.45
CA ARG A 62 -6.64 5.48 -9.63
C ARG A 62 -6.11 6.87 -9.26
N THR A 63 -6.53 7.41 -8.12
CA THR A 63 -6.17 8.78 -7.72
C THR A 63 -4.81 8.83 -7.06
N PHE A 64 -4.55 7.92 -6.12
CA PHE A 64 -3.39 8.02 -5.23
C PHE A 64 -2.24 7.12 -5.61
N PHE A 65 -2.49 5.96 -6.22
CA PHE A 65 -1.43 4.99 -6.48
C PHE A 65 -0.68 5.31 -7.76
N VAL A 66 0.56 4.82 -7.83
CA VAL A 66 1.31 4.76 -9.09
C VAL A 66 0.58 3.87 -10.08
N GLU A 67 0.76 4.16 -11.37
CA GLU A 67 0.25 3.25 -12.40
C GLU A 67 0.93 1.88 -12.27
N ASN A 68 0.17 0.81 -12.49
CA ASN A 68 0.67 -0.57 -12.39
C ASN A 68 1.36 -0.90 -11.05
N PHE A 69 0.93 -0.28 -9.93
CA PHE A 69 1.51 -0.51 -8.59
C PHE A 69 1.65 -2.01 -8.21
N LEU A 70 0.78 -2.89 -8.72
CA LEU A 70 0.90 -4.34 -8.51
C LEU A 70 2.13 -4.96 -9.15
N GLU A 71 2.52 -4.51 -10.34
CA GLU A 71 3.70 -5.00 -11.06
C GLU A 71 5.00 -4.61 -10.34
N HIS A 72 4.97 -3.50 -9.60
CA HIS A 72 6.08 -3.10 -8.75
C HIS A 72 6.30 -4.09 -7.60
N PHE A 73 5.24 -4.67 -7.03
CA PHE A 73 5.37 -5.71 -6.00
C PHE A 73 5.84 -7.05 -6.55
N GLU A 74 5.50 -7.40 -7.79
CA GLU A 74 5.97 -8.66 -8.40
C GLU A 74 7.50 -8.71 -8.53
N LYS A 75 8.16 -7.53 -8.50
CA LYS A 75 9.61 -7.37 -8.56
C LYS A 75 10.28 -7.34 -7.18
N ASP A 76 9.50 -7.41 -6.10
CA ASP A 76 9.99 -7.46 -4.73
C ASP A 76 9.31 -8.60 -3.97
N GLU A 77 10.05 -9.69 -3.72
CA GLU A 77 9.54 -10.87 -3.01
C GLU A 77 9.00 -10.54 -1.60
N LYS A 78 9.44 -9.41 -1.01
CA LYS A 78 8.98 -8.95 0.31
C LYS A 78 7.82 -7.95 0.20
N GLY A 79 7.38 -7.64 -1.01
CA GLY A 79 6.29 -6.73 -1.32
C GLY A 79 4.95 -7.26 -0.81
N PHE A 80 4.39 -6.59 0.19
CA PHE A 80 3.05 -6.90 0.70
C PHE A 80 1.98 -6.38 -0.28
N PRO A 81 0.88 -7.12 -0.57
CA PRO A 81 0.40 -8.35 0.05
C PRO A 81 0.87 -9.63 -0.62
N LEU A 82 1.75 -9.55 -1.64
CA LEU A 82 2.27 -10.74 -2.32
C LEU A 82 3.09 -11.65 -1.40
N ALA A 83 3.62 -11.12 -0.30
CA ALA A 83 4.17 -11.92 0.80
C ALA A 83 3.19 -12.96 1.36
N SER A 84 1.88 -12.81 1.15
CA SER A 84 0.86 -13.79 1.55
C SER A 84 0.71 -14.94 0.54
N PHE A 85 1.34 -14.84 -0.62
CA PHE A 85 1.35 -15.86 -1.66
C PHE A 85 2.68 -16.59 -1.65
N LYS A 86 2.63 -17.88 -1.95
CA LYS A 86 3.83 -18.61 -2.28
C LYS A 86 4.43 -18.04 -3.59
N PRO A 87 5.73 -17.71 -3.67
CA PRO A 87 6.30 -16.96 -4.80
C PRO A 87 5.99 -17.55 -6.18
N GLU A 88 6.05 -18.87 -6.34
CA GLU A 88 5.77 -19.55 -7.61
C GLU A 88 4.29 -19.52 -8.05
N ILE A 89 3.39 -19.04 -7.20
CA ILE A 89 1.95 -18.96 -7.46
C ILE A 89 1.56 -17.58 -7.98
N VAL A 90 2.32 -16.54 -7.65
CA VAL A 90 2.05 -15.16 -8.07
C VAL A 90 1.89 -15.06 -9.59
N SER A 91 2.75 -15.73 -10.36
CA SER A 91 2.72 -15.77 -11.83
C SER A 91 1.60 -16.64 -12.41
N LYS A 92 1.00 -17.54 -11.61
CA LYS A 92 -0.10 -18.44 -12.02
C LYS A 92 -1.48 -17.83 -11.79
N ILE A 93 -1.57 -16.74 -11.04
CA ILE A 93 -2.81 -16.02 -10.78
C ILE A 93 -2.99 -14.93 -11.86
N SER A 94 -4.23 -14.59 -12.19
CA SER A 94 -4.50 -13.48 -13.10
C SER A 94 -4.18 -12.12 -12.46
N LYS A 95 -3.81 -11.10 -13.26
CA LYS A 95 -3.61 -9.73 -12.75
C LYS A 95 -4.87 -9.19 -12.07
N GLU A 96 -6.04 -9.56 -12.58
CA GLU A 96 -7.34 -9.19 -12.03
C GLU A 96 -7.56 -9.80 -10.64
N ASP A 97 -7.30 -11.09 -10.46
CA ASP A 97 -7.48 -11.75 -9.16
C ASP A 97 -6.44 -11.28 -8.13
N ARG A 98 -5.21 -10.97 -8.55
CA ARG A 98 -4.22 -10.32 -7.67
C ARG A 98 -4.72 -8.95 -7.19
N LEU A 99 -5.33 -8.17 -8.08
CA LEU A 99 -5.91 -6.87 -7.74
C LEU A 99 -7.10 -7.01 -6.79
N ARG A 100 -8.03 -7.92 -7.10
CA ARG A 100 -9.18 -8.21 -6.23
C ARG A 100 -8.71 -8.62 -4.84
N PHE A 101 -7.74 -9.53 -4.77
CA PHE A 101 -7.14 -9.96 -3.52
C PHE A 101 -6.52 -8.79 -2.74
N TYR A 102 -5.71 -7.95 -3.38
CA TYR A 102 -5.14 -6.75 -2.75
C TYR A 102 -6.23 -5.87 -2.14
N ILE A 103 -7.29 -5.59 -2.90
CA ILE A 103 -8.40 -4.75 -2.46
C ILE A 103 -9.08 -5.34 -1.22
N VAL A 104 -9.48 -6.61 -1.27
CA VAL A 104 -10.20 -7.23 -0.15
C VAL A 104 -9.32 -7.39 1.06
N PHE A 105 -8.03 -7.66 0.87
CA PHE A 105 -7.08 -7.81 1.96
C PHE A 105 -6.89 -6.50 2.72
N ILE A 106 -6.63 -5.40 1.99
CA ILE A 106 -6.45 -4.09 2.64
C ILE A 106 -7.76 -3.60 3.27
N ASN A 107 -8.88 -3.79 2.59
CA ASN A 107 -10.18 -3.42 3.12
C ASN A 107 -10.53 -4.26 4.37
N SER A 108 -10.29 -5.58 4.36
CA SER A 108 -10.62 -6.44 5.50
C SER A 108 -9.82 -6.04 6.74
N TYR A 109 -8.51 -5.84 6.58
CA TYR A 109 -7.63 -5.38 7.66
C TYR A 109 -8.07 -4.01 8.21
N TYR A 110 -8.33 -3.05 7.32
CA TYR A 110 -8.72 -1.69 7.71
C TYR A 110 -10.07 -1.67 8.43
N LEU A 111 -11.08 -2.35 7.88
CA LEU A 111 -12.41 -2.43 8.45
C LEU A 111 -12.42 -3.14 9.80
N ASN A 112 -11.66 -4.23 9.93
CA ASN A 112 -11.48 -4.92 11.21
C ASN A 112 -10.83 -3.99 12.24
N SER A 113 -9.77 -3.28 11.85
CA SER A 113 -9.08 -2.33 12.72
C SER A 113 -9.99 -1.17 13.17
N LEU A 114 -10.85 -0.67 12.28
CA LEU A 114 -11.89 0.31 12.63
C LEU A 114 -12.87 -0.27 13.66
N TYR A 115 -13.27 -1.53 13.52
CA TYR A 115 -14.23 -2.15 14.42
C TYR A 115 -13.63 -2.36 15.82
N ILE A 116 -12.41 -2.89 15.89
CA ILE A 116 -11.66 -3.10 17.13
C ILE A 116 -11.40 -1.77 17.83
N SER A 117 -11.03 -0.73 17.09
CA SER A 117 -10.69 0.57 17.69
C SER A 117 -11.86 1.31 18.34
N LYS A 118 -13.11 0.86 18.15
CA LYS A 118 -14.28 1.41 18.87
C LYS A 118 -14.49 0.80 20.26
N LYS A 119 -13.76 -0.27 20.58
CA LYS A 119 -13.86 -1.02 21.83
C LYS A 119 -12.98 -0.38 22.91
N THR A 120 -13.38 -0.51 24.16
CA THR A 120 -12.55 -0.18 25.32
C THR A 120 -11.50 -1.27 25.56
N THR A 121 -10.44 -0.95 26.29
CA THR A 121 -9.42 -1.93 26.71
C THR A 121 -10.04 -3.11 27.45
N SER A 122 -10.96 -2.84 28.39
CA SER A 122 -11.66 -3.87 29.15
C SER A 122 -12.54 -4.76 28.25
N GLU A 123 -13.21 -4.18 27.24
CA GLU A 123 -13.94 -4.99 26.25
C GLU A 123 -13.01 -5.92 25.46
N LEU A 124 -11.82 -5.44 25.07
CA LEU A 124 -10.84 -6.24 24.32
C LEU A 124 -10.24 -7.37 25.16
N GLU A 125 -9.94 -7.12 26.43
CA GLU A 125 -9.38 -8.10 27.36
C GLU A 125 -10.34 -9.27 27.65
N ASN A 126 -11.65 -9.01 27.59
CA ASN A 126 -12.69 -10.01 27.85
C ASN A 126 -13.34 -10.55 26.56
N MET A 127 -12.79 -10.21 25.39
CA MET A 127 -13.40 -10.52 24.10
C MET A 127 -13.13 -11.96 23.69
N ASN A 128 -14.17 -12.76 23.43
CA ASN A 128 -14.01 -14.01 22.70
C ASN A 128 -13.86 -13.74 21.21
N LEU A 129 -13.23 -14.65 20.45
CA LEU A 129 -13.03 -14.49 18.99
C LEU A 129 -14.33 -14.11 18.24
N LYS A 130 -15.47 -14.65 18.68
CA LYS A 130 -16.80 -14.38 18.08
C LYS A 130 -17.26 -12.92 18.23
N ASP A 131 -16.75 -12.22 19.23
CA ASP A 131 -17.10 -10.83 19.57
C ASP A 131 -16.21 -9.79 18.86
N TYR A 132 -15.14 -10.25 18.19
CA TYR A 132 -14.25 -9.41 17.37
C TYR A 132 -14.93 -8.85 16.12
N PHE A 133 -16.11 -9.36 15.77
CA PHE A 133 -16.81 -9.01 14.55
C PHE A 133 -18.31 -8.75 14.80
N PRO A 134 -19.00 -7.99 13.92
CA PRO A 134 -20.45 -7.94 13.92
C PRO A 134 -21.08 -9.34 13.72
N PRO A 135 -22.28 -9.61 14.26
CA PRO A 135 -22.90 -10.95 14.19
C PRO A 135 -23.00 -11.54 12.78
N GLU A 136 -23.35 -10.73 11.77
CA GLU A 136 -23.45 -11.20 10.38
C GLU A 136 -22.08 -11.59 9.81
N VAL A 137 -21.02 -10.89 10.22
CA VAL A 137 -19.64 -11.16 9.82
C VAL A 137 -19.11 -12.40 10.53
N SER A 138 -19.44 -12.59 11.81
CA SER A 138 -19.06 -13.78 12.58
C SER A 138 -19.54 -15.06 11.91
N LYS A 139 -20.72 -15.06 11.26
CA LYS A 139 -21.22 -16.23 10.51
C LYS A 139 -20.33 -16.61 9.31
N ILE A 140 -19.79 -15.62 8.60
CA ILE A 140 -18.86 -15.86 7.49
C ILE A 140 -17.56 -16.47 8.02
N ILE A 141 -17.07 -15.97 9.15
CA ILE A 141 -15.85 -16.47 9.78
C ILE A 141 -16.03 -17.91 10.28
N GLU A 142 -17.14 -18.19 10.98
CA GLU A 142 -17.46 -19.54 11.44
C GLU A 142 -17.60 -20.55 10.30
N SER A 143 -18.08 -20.09 9.13
CA SER A 143 -18.20 -20.93 7.94
C SER A 143 -16.88 -21.07 7.16
N ASN A 144 -15.87 -20.26 7.46
CA ASN A 144 -14.58 -20.24 6.76
C ASN A 144 -13.39 -20.02 7.72
N PRO A 145 -13.23 -20.84 8.79
CA PRO A 145 -12.25 -20.59 9.85
C PRO A 145 -10.82 -20.46 9.33
N GLN A 146 -10.44 -21.27 8.34
CA GLN A 146 -9.11 -21.30 7.74
C GLN A 146 -8.68 -19.95 7.14
N ILE A 147 -9.64 -19.14 6.66
CA ILE A 147 -9.36 -17.83 6.04
C ILE A 147 -8.99 -16.80 7.10
N PHE A 148 -9.55 -16.91 8.30
CA PHE A 148 -9.37 -15.88 9.34
C PHE A 148 -8.28 -16.24 10.33
N GLU A 149 -8.05 -17.53 10.58
CA GLU A 149 -6.84 -18.03 11.23
C GLU A 149 -5.60 -17.57 10.46
N SER A 150 -5.68 -17.57 9.13
CA SER A 150 -4.58 -17.18 8.27
C SER A 150 -4.28 -15.68 8.17
N ILE A 151 -5.18 -14.82 8.64
CA ILE A 151 -5.00 -13.36 8.70
C ILE A 151 -4.38 -12.94 10.05
N SER A 152 -4.36 -13.84 11.03
CA SER A 152 -3.57 -13.68 12.24
C SER A 152 -2.09 -13.67 11.89
N PRO A 153 -1.22 -12.89 12.58
CA PRO A 153 0.22 -12.95 12.36
C PRO A 153 0.71 -14.38 12.60
N ARG A 154 0.94 -15.12 11.51
CA ARG A 154 1.46 -16.48 11.54
C ARG A 154 2.96 -16.46 11.80
N ASP A 155 3.49 -17.62 12.17
CA ASP A 155 4.91 -17.91 12.01
C ASP A 155 5.32 -17.64 10.55
N LYS A 156 6.58 -17.23 10.35
CA LYS A 156 7.09 -16.60 9.12
C LYS A 156 7.03 -17.48 7.85
N ASP A 157 6.60 -18.73 7.97
CA ASP A 157 6.72 -19.75 6.93
C ASP A 157 5.39 -20.21 6.33
N GLU A 158 4.25 -19.65 6.75
CA GLU A 158 2.93 -20.07 6.27
C GLU A 158 2.28 -19.04 5.33
N TYR A 159 2.00 -19.47 4.10
CA TYR A 159 1.33 -18.65 3.09
C TYR A 159 -0.20 -18.75 3.20
N LEU A 160 -0.90 -17.66 2.88
CA LEU A 160 -2.37 -17.63 2.77
C LEU A 160 -2.85 -18.30 1.47
N VAL A 161 -2.06 -18.20 0.42
CA VAL A 161 -2.37 -18.77 -0.90
C VAL A 161 -1.17 -19.61 -1.36
N GLU A 162 -1.30 -20.94 -1.23
CA GLU A 162 -0.28 -21.90 -1.65
C GLU A 162 -0.51 -22.44 -3.05
N ASN A 163 -1.75 -22.34 -3.56
CA ASN A 163 -2.10 -22.68 -4.93
C ASN A 163 -3.25 -21.77 -5.45
N PRO A 164 -3.48 -21.70 -6.77
CA PRO A 164 -4.54 -20.85 -7.33
C PRO A 164 -5.96 -21.21 -6.86
N ASP A 165 -6.23 -22.46 -6.50
CA ASP A 165 -7.55 -22.87 -6.02
C ASP A 165 -7.82 -22.40 -4.59
N ASP A 166 -6.78 -22.21 -3.75
CA ASP A 166 -6.91 -21.55 -2.44
C ASP A 166 -7.44 -20.14 -2.62
N LEU A 167 -6.91 -19.39 -3.60
CA LEU A 167 -7.40 -18.05 -3.87
C LEU A 167 -8.86 -18.07 -4.32
N LYS A 168 -9.25 -19.00 -5.20
CA LYS A 168 -10.66 -19.12 -5.65
C LYS A 168 -11.62 -19.45 -4.52
N LYS A 169 -11.18 -20.22 -3.53
CA LYS A 169 -11.97 -20.54 -2.33
C LYS A 169 -12.02 -19.37 -1.35
N THR A 170 -10.89 -18.70 -1.14
CA THR A 170 -10.73 -17.67 -0.10
C THR A 170 -11.29 -16.31 -0.51
N LEU A 171 -11.10 -15.94 -1.77
CA LEU A 171 -11.45 -14.60 -2.27
C LEU A 171 -12.96 -14.27 -2.11
N PRO A 172 -13.91 -15.14 -2.46
CA PRO A 172 -15.35 -14.84 -2.30
C PRO A 172 -15.75 -14.59 -0.84
N ALA A 173 -15.19 -15.34 0.11
CA ALA A 173 -15.49 -15.16 1.53
C ALA A 173 -14.92 -13.84 2.08
N LEU A 174 -13.72 -13.42 1.62
CA LEU A 174 -13.16 -12.12 1.94
C LEU A 174 -13.95 -10.96 1.31
N GLU A 175 -14.43 -11.13 0.07
CA GLU A 175 -15.31 -10.16 -0.59
C GLU A 175 -16.61 -9.97 0.19
N GLU A 176 -17.24 -11.07 0.61
CA GLU A 176 -18.47 -11.00 1.41
C GLU A 176 -18.20 -10.42 2.81
N PHE A 177 -17.08 -10.76 3.46
CA PHE A 177 -16.64 -10.12 4.70
C PHE A 177 -16.56 -8.60 4.57
N VAL A 178 -15.84 -8.11 3.55
CA VAL A 178 -15.65 -6.68 3.30
C VAL A 178 -17.00 -6.00 3.07
N LYS A 179 -17.85 -6.59 2.24
CA LYS A 179 -19.19 -6.07 1.96
C LYS A 179 -20.05 -5.96 3.23
N LEU A 180 -20.10 -7.00 4.06
CA LEU A 180 -20.86 -6.98 5.32
C LEU A 180 -20.31 -5.94 6.31
N MET A 181 -18.99 -5.82 6.43
CA MET A 181 -18.35 -4.80 7.27
C MET A 181 -18.63 -3.38 6.78
N GLN A 182 -18.59 -3.13 5.47
CA GLN A 182 -18.96 -1.83 4.90
C GLN A 182 -20.43 -1.50 5.18
N GLN A 183 -21.34 -2.46 5.02
CA GLN A 183 -22.75 -2.28 5.36
C GLN A 183 -22.94 -2.00 6.86
N TYR A 184 -22.18 -2.68 7.72
CA TYR A 184 -22.18 -2.42 9.16
C TYR A 184 -21.81 -0.97 9.46
N PHE A 185 -20.71 -0.46 8.89
CA PHE A 185 -20.28 0.93 9.13
C PHE A 185 -21.15 1.98 8.48
N LYS A 186 -21.86 1.66 7.39
CA LYS A 186 -22.89 2.54 6.83
C LYS A 186 -24.04 2.76 7.83
N LYS A 187 -24.41 1.72 8.57
CA LYS A 187 -25.45 1.77 9.61
C LYS A 187 -24.91 2.30 10.96
N ASN A 188 -23.61 2.14 11.21
CA ASN A 188 -22.95 2.48 12.47
C ASN A 188 -21.70 3.35 12.21
N PRO A 189 -21.85 4.66 11.93
CA PRO A 189 -20.72 5.54 11.63
C PRO A 189 -19.70 5.59 12.76
N ILE A 190 -18.45 5.25 12.45
CA ILE A 190 -17.37 5.09 13.44
C ILE A 190 -16.89 6.43 13.99
N GLU A 191 -17.01 7.48 13.19
CA GLU A 191 -16.51 8.83 13.46
C GLU A 191 -17.20 9.48 14.67
N GLN A 192 -18.41 9.02 15.01
CA GLN A 192 -19.19 9.47 16.15
C GLN A 192 -18.85 8.74 17.46
N ASN A 193 -18.07 7.66 17.40
CA ASN A 193 -17.73 6.85 18.55
C ASN A 193 -16.57 7.48 19.36
N LYS A 194 -16.80 7.77 20.64
CA LYS A 194 -15.80 8.40 21.52
C LYS A 194 -14.58 7.52 21.78
N ASN A 195 -14.77 6.21 21.91
CA ASN A 195 -13.66 5.27 22.10
C ASN A 195 -12.77 5.21 20.87
N TYR A 196 -13.38 5.18 19.67
CA TYR A 196 -12.64 5.30 18.42
C TYR A 196 -11.77 6.56 18.38
N GLN A 197 -12.34 7.73 18.66
CA GLN A 197 -11.59 8.99 18.67
C GLN A 197 -10.43 8.96 19.68
N LYS A 198 -10.66 8.42 20.88
CA LYS A 198 -9.63 8.24 21.91
C LYS A 198 -8.52 7.30 21.43
N ASN A 199 -8.88 6.13 20.92
CA ASN A 199 -7.95 5.09 20.50
C ASN A 199 -7.13 5.52 19.29
N ILE A 200 -7.74 6.21 18.31
CA ILE A 200 -7.01 6.80 17.18
C ILE A 200 -6.05 7.89 17.63
N SER A 201 -6.41 8.72 18.61
CA SER A 201 -5.48 9.71 19.17
C SER A 201 -4.25 9.06 19.82
N ILE A 202 -4.45 7.97 20.55
CA ILE A 202 -3.36 7.17 21.15
C ILE A 202 -2.50 6.54 20.05
N LEU A 203 -3.13 5.89 19.07
CA LEU A 203 -2.46 5.25 17.93
C LEU A 203 -1.60 6.26 17.16
N ASN A 204 -2.16 7.45 16.91
CA ASN A 204 -1.46 8.53 16.19
C ASN A 204 -0.20 9.00 16.89
N LYS A 205 -0.24 9.07 18.23
CA LYS A 205 0.92 9.44 19.05
C LYS A 205 1.97 8.33 19.04
N ARG A 206 1.57 7.08 19.30
CA ARG A 206 2.46 5.92 19.38
C ARG A 206 3.21 5.68 18.07
N ASN A 207 2.52 5.78 16.95
CA ASN A 207 3.05 5.37 15.64
C ASN A 207 3.59 6.52 14.80
N SER A 208 3.74 7.71 15.41
CA SER A 208 4.22 8.90 14.68
C SER A 208 3.43 9.15 13.39
N THR A 209 2.12 8.97 13.44
CA THR A 209 1.24 9.08 12.27
C THR A 209 1.37 10.46 11.61
N PHE A 210 1.42 10.48 10.28
CA PHE A 210 1.65 11.66 9.45
C PHE A 210 3.02 12.36 9.66
N LYS A 211 4.02 11.62 10.18
CA LYS A 211 5.42 12.04 10.18
C LYS A 211 6.20 11.24 9.13
N PRO A 212 6.48 11.82 7.95
CA PRO A 212 7.22 11.13 6.89
C PRO A 212 8.69 10.91 7.23
N TRP A 213 9.24 9.78 6.80
CA TRP A 213 10.69 9.54 6.81
C TRP A 213 11.17 8.97 5.47
N LEU A 214 12.47 9.11 5.21
CA LEU A 214 13.09 8.64 3.98
C LEU A 214 13.53 7.18 4.13
N SER A 215 13.30 6.40 3.08
CA SER A 215 13.98 5.15 2.79
C SER A 215 14.64 5.29 1.42
N ILE A 216 15.92 4.93 1.30
CA ILE A 216 16.62 4.94 0.02
C ILE A 216 16.84 3.48 -0.35
N CYS A 217 16.58 3.15 -1.61
CA CYS A 217 16.81 1.80 -2.09
C CYS A 217 18.32 1.55 -2.27
N ASP A 218 18.90 0.78 -1.37
CA ASP A 218 20.32 0.40 -1.41
C ASP A 218 20.64 -0.49 -2.62
N ASN A 219 19.66 -1.25 -3.08
CA ASN A 219 19.65 -2.01 -4.33
C ASN A 219 18.41 -1.63 -5.15
N SER A 220 18.21 -2.21 -6.33
CA SER A 220 16.92 -2.09 -7.01
C SER A 220 15.79 -2.61 -6.10
N CYS A 221 14.72 -1.84 -5.96
CA CYS A 221 13.59 -2.12 -5.08
C CYS A 221 12.30 -1.89 -5.84
N TYR A 222 11.29 -2.75 -5.73
CA TYR A 222 9.99 -2.54 -6.40
C TYR A 222 10.08 -2.18 -7.90
N GLY A 223 11.09 -2.68 -8.62
CA GLY A 223 11.37 -2.31 -10.01
C GLY A 223 11.96 -0.91 -10.27
N TYR A 224 12.27 -0.15 -9.23
CA TYR A 224 13.01 1.11 -9.29
C TYR A 224 14.52 0.87 -9.14
N PRO A 225 15.38 1.73 -9.73
CA PRO A 225 16.83 1.59 -9.63
C PRO A 225 17.35 1.90 -8.22
N THR A 226 18.57 1.44 -7.93
CA THR A 226 19.34 1.84 -6.74
C THR A 226 19.38 3.36 -6.58
N GLY A 227 19.28 3.84 -5.35
CA GLY A 227 19.26 5.26 -5.01
C GLY A 227 17.89 5.93 -5.13
N THR A 228 16.86 5.19 -5.55
CA THR A 228 15.47 5.66 -5.52
C THR A 228 15.08 6.07 -4.11
N ARG A 229 14.50 7.27 -4.01
CA ARG A 229 13.99 7.84 -2.76
C ARG A 229 12.54 7.43 -2.57
N LEU A 230 12.28 6.65 -1.53
CA LEU A 230 10.95 6.30 -1.07
C LEU A 230 10.64 7.06 0.22
N ILE A 231 9.43 7.60 0.34
CA ILE A 231 9.00 8.31 1.53
C ILE A 231 7.94 7.48 2.24
N MET A 232 8.24 7.03 3.44
CA MET A 232 7.33 6.24 4.25
C MET A 232 6.52 7.15 5.17
N VAL A 233 5.21 6.91 5.28
CA VAL A 233 4.32 7.67 6.17
C VAL A 233 3.29 6.73 6.80
N ASN A 234 3.27 6.63 8.12
CA ASN A 234 2.18 5.97 8.82
C ASN A 234 0.91 6.82 8.76
N ILE A 235 -0.20 6.22 8.38
CA ILE A 235 -1.58 6.70 8.61
C ILE A 235 -2.24 5.78 9.66
N PRO A 236 -3.45 6.04 10.16
CA PRO A 236 -4.10 5.07 11.05
C PRO A 236 -4.19 3.68 10.38
N PHE A 237 -3.60 2.68 11.02
CA PHE A 237 -3.58 1.25 10.65
C PHE A 237 -2.74 0.86 9.42
N LEU A 238 -2.43 1.79 8.51
CA LEU A 238 -1.61 1.50 7.33
C LEU A 238 -0.33 2.34 7.25
N GLN A 239 0.71 1.78 6.66
CA GLN A 239 1.92 2.47 6.29
C GLN A 239 1.89 2.68 4.79
N LEU A 240 2.10 3.92 4.37
CA LEU A 240 2.18 4.29 2.97
C LEU A 240 3.64 4.39 2.57
N LEU A 241 4.01 3.72 1.48
CA LEU A 241 5.28 3.93 0.79
C LEU A 241 5.00 4.83 -0.41
N LEU A 242 5.60 6.02 -0.42
CA LEU A 242 5.42 7.00 -1.47
C LEU A 242 6.64 7.07 -2.37
N VAL A 243 6.43 7.27 -3.66
CA VAL A 243 7.48 7.49 -4.65
C VAL A 243 7.11 8.69 -5.51
N LYS A 244 8.11 9.38 -6.06
CA LYS A 244 7.90 10.52 -6.94
C LYS A 244 7.76 10.04 -8.38
N GLU A 245 6.61 10.31 -8.97
CA GLU A 245 6.26 9.98 -10.36
C GLU A 245 5.76 11.24 -11.07
N MET A 246 6.36 11.58 -12.22
CA MET A 246 5.98 12.77 -13.01
C MET A 246 5.87 14.07 -12.18
N ASN A 247 6.78 14.28 -11.24
CA ASN A 247 6.83 15.40 -10.28
C ASN A 247 5.83 15.37 -9.11
N TYR A 248 4.98 14.36 -8.98
CA TYR A 248 4.03 14.22 -7.89
C TYR A 248 4.38 13.02 -6.99
N LEU A 249 4.06 13.11 -5.69
CA LEU A 249 4.12 11.94 -4.82
C LEU A 249 2.88 11.08 -5.02
N LYS A 250 3.12 9.79 -5.27
CA LYS A 250 2.11 8.75 -5.44
C LYS A 250 2.38 7.61 -4.46
N ILE A 251 1.33 6.88 -4.10
CA ILE A 251 1.42 5.71 -3.24
C ILE A 251 1.91 4.54 -4.09
N LEU A 252 3.09 4.03 -3.76
CA LEU A 252 3.61 2.78 -4.30
C LEU A 252 2.95 1.59 -3.59
N SER A 253 2.87 1.64 -2.26
CA SER A 253 2.25 0.60 -1.44
C SER A 253 1.49 1.17 -0.25
N ALA A 254 0.44 0.46 0.15
CA ALA A 254 -0.23 0.65 1.43
C ALA A 254 -0.27 -0.70 2.15
N THR A 255 0.37 -0.80 3.30
CA THR A 255 0.52 -2.06 4.02
C THR A 255 0.05 -1.91 5.47
N PRO A 256 -0.60 -2.92 6.05
CA PRO A 256 -0.74 -3.01 7.50
C PRO A 256 0.60 -2.85 8.20
N TYR A 257 0.61 -2.19 9.35
CA TYR A 257 1.76 -2.21 10.26
C TYR A 257 1.27 -2.61 11.66
N PHE A 258 2.07 -3.46 12.32
CA PHE A 258 1.86 -3.95 13.67
C PHE A 258 2.80 -3.24 14.65
#